data_AF-A0A225VG55-F1
#
_entry.id   AF-A0A225VG55-F1
#
_cell.length_a   1.000
_cell.length_b   1.000
_cell.length_c   1.000
_cell.angle_alpha   90.00
_cell.angle_beta   90.00
_cell.angle_gamma   90.00
#
_symmetry.space_group_name_H-M   'P 1'
#
loop_
_entity.id
_entity.type
_entity.pdbx_description
1 polymer ?
#
loop_
_entity_poly.entity_id
_entity_poly.type
_entity_poly.pdbx_seq_one_letter_code
_entity_poly.pdbx_strand_id
1 'polypeptide(L)'
;MVTEDVTSALRNYSQSQRTLFAGRIEIEDVVVIDFACPFGWTEYEVIGGAVAFVHGKHGNRHSPTGFFKYHWVDDHVNVAVEVETNCQT
;
A
#
# COMPACT_ATOMS: atom_id res chain seq x y z
N MET A 1 4.23 5.09 -17.78
CA MET A 1 3.84 5.20 -16.36
C MET A 1 3.13 3.91 -16.02
N VAL A 2 3.58 3.20 -14.98
CA VAL A 2 2.89 2.00 -14.49
C VAL A 2 2.35 2.32 -13.10
N THR A 3 1.05 2.08 -12.90
CA THR A 3 0.31 2.32 -11.66
C THR A 3 -0.12 0.99 -11.09
N GLU A 4 0.11 0.78 -9.80
CA GLU A 4 -0.24 -0.44 -9.09
C GLU A 4 -0.78 -0.07 -7.71
N ASP A 5 -1.62 -0.95 -7.16
CA ASP A 5 -2.26 -0.82 -5.85
C ASP A 5 -2.02 -2.09 -5.03
N VAL A 6 -1.76 -1.91 -3.73
CA VAL A 6 -1.62 -3.02 -2.77
C VAL A 6 -2.99 -3.38 -2.20
N THR A 7 -3.62 -4.39 -2.80
CA THR A 7 -4.93 -4.89 -2.35
C THR A 7 -4.93 -5.19 -0.85
N SER A 8 -5.89 -4.61 -0.13
CA SER A 8 -6.09 -4.80 1.30
C SER A 8 -4.87 -4.41 2.16
N ALA A 9 -4.08 -3.40 1.77
CA ALA A 9 -2.88 -2.96 2.49
C ALA A 9 -3.10 -2.78 4.01
N LEU A 10 -4.22 -2.17 4.40
CA LEU A 10 -4.62 -1.97 5.80
C LEU A 10 -4.83 -3.28 6.58
N ARG A 11 -5.31 -4.34 5.91
CA ARG A 11 -5.47 -5.69 6.50
C ARG A 11 -4.13 -6.40 6.71
N ASN A 12 -3.12 -6.04 5.91
CA ASN A 12 -1.78 -6.58 6.05
C ASN A 12 -0.98 -5.92 7.19
N TYR A 13 -1.49 -4.81 7.75
CA TYR A 13 -0.93 -4.18 8.92
C TYR A 13 -1.59 -4.74 10.20
N SER A 14 -0.87 -5.65 10.87
CA SER A 14 -1.25 -6.10 12.21
C SER A 14 -0.94 -4.99 13.21
N GLN A 15 -1.96 -4.49 13.90
CA GLN A 15 -1.74 -3.51 14.95
C GLN A 15 -1.11 -4.15 16.18
N SER A 16 -0.32 -3.37 16.93
CA SER A 16 0.11 -3.82 18.26
C SER A 16 -1.12 -4.00 19.17
N GLN A 17 -1.09 -4.92 20.13
CA GLN A 17 -2.21 -5.24 21.03
C GLN A 17 -2.78 -4.05 21.85
N ARG A 18 -2.22 -2.85 21.70
CA ARG A 18 -2.61 -1.62 22.41
C ARG A 18 -3.73 -0.85 21.72
N THR A 19 -4.04 -1.14 20.46
CA THR A 19 -5.10 -0.46 19.71
C THR A 19 -5.92 -1.54 19.00
N LEU A 20 -7.10 -1.84 19.56
CA LEU A 20 -8.04 -2.81 19.00
C LEU A 20 -9.31 -2.06 18.66
N PHE A 21 -9.86 -2.32 17.47
CA PHE A 21 -11.11 -1.72 17.04
C PHE A 21 -12.23 -2.72 17.24
N ALA A 22 -13.25 -2.33 18.01
CA ALA A 22 -14.43 -3.15 18.23
C ALA A 22 -15.65 -2.50 17.58
N GLY A 23 -16.42 -3.29 16.85
CA GLY A 23 -17.74 -2.94 16.34
C GLY A 23 -18.79 -3.88 16.91
N ARG A 24 -19.99 -3.39 17.17
CA ARG A 24 -21.13 -4.23 17.57
C ARG A 24 -22.08 -4.39 16.38
N ILE A 25 -22.42 -5.64 16.08
CA ILE A 25 -23.49 -5.97 15.14
C ILE A 25 -24.74 -6.18 15.99
N GLU A 26 -25.55 -5.13 16.16
CA GLU A 26 -26.67 -5.12 17.13
C GLU A 26 -27.70 -6.23 16.88
N ILE A 27 -28.01 -6.52 15.62
CA ILE A 27 -29.02 -7.52 15.24
C ILE A 27 -28.60 -8.95 15.62
N GLU A 28 -27.30 -9.22 15.70
CA GLU A 28 -26.75 -10.53 16.05
C GLU A 28 -26.30 -10.60 17.52
N ASP A 29 -26.36 -9.48 18.26
CA ASP A 29 -25.77 -9.32 19.59
C ASP A 29 -24.28 -9.75 19.66
N VAL A 30 -23.53 -9.53 18.57
CA VAL A 30 -22.12 -9.91 18.45
C VAL A 30 -21.21 -8.67 18.53
N VAL A 31 -20.10 -8.82 19.24
CA VAL A 31 -18.97 -7.88 19.21
C VAL A 31 -17.88 -8.46 18.31
N VAL A 32 -17.50 -7.70 17.28
CA VAL A 32 -16.38 -8.01 16.39
C VAL A 32 -15.19 -7.18 16.82
N ILE A 33 -14.06 -7.82 17.06
CA ILE A 33 -12.78 -7.16 17.35
C ILE A 33 -11.87 -7.36 16.15
N ASP A 34 -11.51 -6.27 15.47
CA ASP A 34 -10.55 -6.28 14.37
C ASP A 34 -9.14 -6.06 14.89
N PHE A 35 -8.22 -6.92 14.45
CA PHE A 35 -6.79 -6.86 14.76
C PHE A 35 -5.98 -6.16 13.65
N ALA A 36 -6.62 -5.90 12.51
CA ALA A 36 -6.05 -5.10 11.44
C ALA A 36 -6.29 -3.60 11.65
N CYS A 37 -5.55 -2.78 10.90
CA CYS A 37 -5.82 -1.35 10.82
C CYS A 37 -7.20 -1.12 10.16
N PRO A 38 -8.11 -0.34 10.76
CA PRO A 38 -9.39 -0.05 10.13
C PRO A 38 -9.21 0.92 8.97
N PHE A 39 -10.11 0.83 8.01
CA PHE A 39 -10.19 1.78 6.90
C PHE A 39 -10.51 3.19 7.43
N GLY A 40 -9.75 4.20 6.98
CA GLY A 40 -9.93 5.57 7.48
C GLY A 40 -8.92 6.00 8.57
N TRP A 41 -8.04 5.11 9.03
CA TRP A 41 -7.17 5.38 10.19
C TRP A 41 -5.87 6.13 9.83
N THR A 42 -5.29 6.84 10.80
CA THR A 42 -4.17 7.78 10.60
C THR A 42 -2.81 7.12 10.28
N GLU A 43 -2.71 5.80 10.22
CA GLU A 43 -1.47 5.04 9.99
C GLU A 43 -1.08 4.96 8.50
N TYR A 44 -1.63 5.85 7.67
CA TYR A 44 -1.37 5.95 6.24
C TYR A 44 0.12 6.10 5.90
N GLU A 45 0.88 6.84 6.72
CA GLU A 45 2.31 7.04 6.51
C GLU A 45 3.11 5.75 6.78
N VAL A 46 2.74 4.98 7.80
CA VAL A 46 3.40 3.71 8.12
C VAL A 46 3.15 2.68 7.02
N ILE A 47 1.91 2.61 6.52
CA ILE A 47 1.54 1.72 5.42
C ILE A 47 2.23 2.15 4.13
N GLY A 48 2.17 3.44 3.77
CA GLY A 48 2.88 3.98 2.61
C GLY A 48 4.38 3.75 2.67
N GLY A 49 4.99 3.92 3.84
CA GLY A 49 6.40 3.62 4.07
C GLY A 49 6.73 2.14 3.92
N ALA A 50 5.89 1.24 4.43
CA ALA A 50 6.06 -0.20 4.27
C ALA A 50 5.91 -0.64 2.81
N VAL A 51 4.91 -0.12 2.09
CA VAL A 51 4.71 -0.37 0.65
C VAL A 51 5.93 0.12 -0.14
N ALA A 52 6.42 1.32 0.16
CA ALA A 52 7.63 1.88 -0.46
C ALA A 52 8.88 1.03 -0.19
N PHE A 53 9.04 0.56 1.05
CA PHE A 53 10.16 -0.28 1.45
C PHE A 53 10.15 -1.63 0.73
N VAL A 54 9.02 -2.34 0.75
CA VAL A 54 8.88 -3.68 0.14
C VAL A 54 9.05 -3.61 -1.38
N HIS A 55 8.45 -2.62 -2.03
CA HIS A 55 8.53 -2.50 -3.48
C HIS A 55 9.84 -1.86 -3.96
N GLY A 56 10.69 -1.35 -3.07
CA GLY A 56 12.06 -0.89 -3.36
C GLY A 56 12.17 0.02 -4.60
N LYS A 57 13.28 -0.06 -5.35
CA LYS A 57 13.39 0.49 -6.71
C LYS A 57 13.28 -0.66 -7.71
N HIS A 58 12.23 -0.69 -8.53
CA HIS A 58 12.14 -1.65 -9.62
C HIS A 58 12.73 -0.99 -10.86
N GLY A 59 13.98 -1.35 -11.17
CA GLY A 59 14.60 -1.00 -12.44
C GLY A 59 14.07 -1.90 -13.56
N ASN A 60 14.20 -1.45 -14.80
CA ASN A 60 14.02 -2.31 -15.98
C ASN A 60 15.37 -2.38 -16.72
N ARG A 61 15.45 -3.20 -17.78
CA ARG A 61 16.68 -3.37 -18.57
C ARG A 61 17.25 -2.05 -19.11
N HIS A 62 16.41 -1.04 -19.33
CA HIS A 62 16.76 0.25 -19.94
C HIS A 62 17.02 1.34 -18.90
N SER A 63 16.47 1.22 -17.70
CA SER A 63 16.62 2.14 -16.58
C SER A 63 16.76 1.34 -15.28
N PRO A 64 17.93 0.72 -15.05
CA PRO A 64 18.16 -0.10 -13.87
C PRO A 64 18.16 0.72 -12.57
N THR A 65 18.33 2.04 -12.67
CA THR A 65 18.43 2.96 -11.51
C THR A 65 17.44 4.13 -11.54
N GLY A 66 16.71 4.35 -12.65
CA GLY A 66 16.11 5.65 -12.98
C GLY A 66 14.58 5.71 -12.93
N PHE A 67 13.93 4.90 -12.09
CA PHE A 67 12.51 5.11 -11.82
C PHE A 67 12.32 6.10 -10.66
N PHE A 68 11.49 7.11 -10.88
CA PHE A 68 10.97 7.95 -9.80
C PHE A 68 9.71 7.27 -9.24
N LYS A 69 9.71 6.98 -7.95
CA LYS A 69 8.56 6.37 -7.27
C LYS A 69 7.81 7.41 -6.47
N TYR A 70 6.52 7.48 -6.74
CA TYR A 70 5.56 8.19 -5.90
C TYR A 70 4.75 7.12 -5.17
N HIS A 71 4.64 7.25 -3.86
CA HIS A 71 3.86 6.37 -3.01
C HIS A 71 2.76 7.19 -2.35
N TRP A 72 1.54 6.67 -2.34
CA TRP A 72 0.44 7.27 -1.61
C TRP A 72 -0.37 6.15 -0.96
N VAL A 73 -0.11 5.91 0.33
CA VAL A 73 -0.74 4.84 1.11
C VAL A 73 -0.52 3.46 0.47
N ASP A 74 -1.48 2.94 -0.27
CA ASP A 74 -1.49 1.65 -0.95
C ASP A 74 -1.15 1.75 -2.44
N ASP A 75 -1.27 2.94 -3.04
CA ASP A 75 -0.90 3.20 -4.42
C ASP A 75 0.61 3.44 -4.59
N HIS A 76 1.16 2.90 -5.68
CA HIS A 76 2.48 3.30 -6.16
C HIS A 76 2.56 3.49 -7.68
N VAL A 77 3.34 4.49 -8.07
CA VAL A 77 3.60 4.81 -9.47
C VAL A 77 5.08 4.67 -9.77
N ASN A 78 5.39 3.93 -10.83
CA ASN A 78 6.72 3.86 -11.43
C ASN A 78 6.78 4.77 -12.66
N VAL A 79 7.61 5.82 -12.60
CA VAL A 79 7.87 6.74 -13.72
C VAL A 79 9.25 6.47 -14.32
N ALA A 80 9.31 6.17 -15.62
CA ALA A 80 10.56 6.00 -16.36
C ALA A 80 10.77 7.15 -17.34
N VAL A 81 12.03 7.37 -17.75
CA VAL A 81 12.34 8.22 -18.90
C VAL A 81 11.69 7.63 -20.16
N GLU A 82 11.12 8.50 -20.98
CA GLU A 82 10.64 8.15 -22.31
C GLU A 82 11.83 7.70 -23.17
N VAL A 83 11.96 6.39 -23.32
CA VAL A 83 12.83 5.73 -24.29
C VAL A 83 11.86 5.06 -25.25
N GLU A 84 12.05 5.21 -26.56
CA GLU A 84 11.09 4.79 -27.60
C GLU A 84 10.55 3.35 -27.42
N THR A 85 11.27 2.48 -26.73
CA THR A 85 10.90 1.08 -26.43
C THR A 85 10.15 0.85 -25.11
N ASN A 86 10.09 1.81 -24.19
CA ASN A 86 9.47 1.63 -22.86
C ASN A 86 7.92 1.60 -22.90
N CYS A 87 7.31 2.08 -24.00
CA CYS A 87 5.86 2.16 -24.19
C CYS A 87 5.36 1.33 -25.38
N GLN A 88 6.23 0.54 -26.02
CA GLN A 88 5.83 -0.39 -27.07
C GLN A 88 5.41 -1.70 -26.42
N THR A 89 4.11 -1.84 -26.21
CA THR A 89 3.42 -3.11 -25.94
C THR A 89 3.51 -4.07 -27.12
#